data_AF-A0A7S3SPK3-F1
#
_entry.id   AF-A0A7S3SPK3-F1
#
_cell.length_a   1.000
_cell.length_b   1.000
_cell.length_c   1.000
_cell.angle_alpha   90.00
_cell.angle_beta   90.00
_cell.angle_gamma   90.00
#
_symmetry.space_group_name_H-M   'P 1'
#
loop_
_entity.id
_entity.type
_entity.pdbx_description
1 polymer ?
#
loop_
_entity_poly.entity_id
_entity_poly.type
_entity_poly.pdbx_seq_one_letter_code
_entity_poly.pdbx_strand_id
1 'polypeptide(L)'
;RLGCGALANMAAGDDDACKQAVVNAGGAEAVVAAMGAHAADVEVQQDGCGALQNMAAAAMGRHIADLKLQRSGCGAQQNMALGSDACKQAVVDAGGPATVVASMGGHATDVQLQRDGCGALQNMAAGSDACKQAVVDAGGATAVAAAMGWLPAATRASRRWWTRAGLRLWWRR
;
A
#
# COMPACT_ATOMS: atom_id res chain seq x y z
N ARG A 1 11.20 1.48 -20.56
CA ARG A 1 11.47 2.80 -19.95
C ARG A 1 10.30 3.76 -20.15
N LEU A 2 10.11 4.41 -21.31
CA LEU A 2 9.05 5.41 -21.52
C LEU A 2 7.60 4.91 -21.31
N GLY A 3 7.32 3.62 -21.55
CA GLY A 3 5.98 3.05 -21.36
C GLY A 3 5.52 2.93 -19.91
N CYS A 4 6.41 2.58 -18.97
CA CYS A 4 6.05 2.46 -17.55
C CYS A 4 5.80 3.83 -16.92
N GLY A 5 6.67 4.81 -17.21
CA GLY A 5 6.47 6.18 -16.75
C GLY A 5 5.21 6.82 -17.34
N ALA A 6 4.87 6.54 -18.60
CA ALA A 6 3.60 6.98 -19.19
C ALA A 6 2.38 6.35 -18.51
N LEU A 7 2.42 5.04 -18.23
CA LEU A 7 1.36 4.35 -17.49
C LEU A 7 1.25 4.83 -16.04
N ALA A 8 2.38 5.07 -15.37
CA ALA A 8 2.42 5.62 -14.02
C ALA A 8 1.80 7.03 -13.97
N ASN A 9 2.16 7.90 -14.91
CA ASN A 9 1.60 9.25 -15.02
C ASN A 9 0.10 9.23 -15.36
N MET A 10 -0.33 8.34 -16.27
CA MET A 10 -1.75 8.17 -16.59
C MET A 10 -2.56 7.60 -15.43
N ALA A 11 -1.95 6.76 -14.58
CA ALA A 11 -2.56 6.25 -13.36
C ALA A 11 -2.51 7.27 -12.20
N ALA A 12 -1.56 8.21 -12.21
CA ALA A 12 -1.37 9.23 -11.19
C ALA A 12 -2.24 10.49 -11.37
N GLY A 13 -2.74 10.76 -12.58
CA GLY A 13 -3.59 11.92 -12.84
C GLY A 13 -4.92 11.87 -12.08
N ASP A 14 -5.56 13.01 -11.85
CA ASP A 14 -6.82 13.08 -11.06
C ASP A 14 -8.05 12.48 -11.77
N ASP A 15 -7.95 12.19 -13.06
CA ASP A 15 -9.05 11.65 -13.86
C ASP A 15 -9.26 10.15 -13.64
N ASP A 16 -10.28 9.80 -12.85
CA ASP A 16 -10.73 8.42 -12.62
C ASP A 16 -11.02 7.63 -13.91
N ALA A 17 -11.44 8.32 -14.98
CA ALA A 17 -11.67 7.70 -16.28
C ALA A 17 -10.36 7.22 -16.94
N CYS A 18 -9.27 7.97 -16.78
CA CYS A 18 -7.96 7.62 -17.33
C CYS A 18 -7.36 6.43 -16.58
N LYS A 19 -7.45 6.44 -15.24
CA LYS A 19 -7.07 5.30 -14.39
C LYS A 19 -7.81 4.02 -14.79
N GLN A 20 -9.12 4.13 -15.03
CA GLN A 20 -9.94 2.99 -15.40
C GLN A 20 -9.62 2.45 -16.80
N ALA A 21 -9.34 3.32 -17.76
CA ALA A 21 -8.93 2.90 -19.10
C ALA A 21 -7.62 2.10 -19.06
N VAL A 22 -6.67 2.51 -18.23
CA VAL A 22 -5.40 1.79 -18.02
C VAL A 22 -5.64 0.42 -17.37
N VAL A 23 -6.47 0.35 -16.33
CA VAL A 23 -6.81 -0.92 -15.67
C VAL A 23 -7.53 -1.87 -16.65
N ASN A 24 -8.52 -1.38 -17.38
CA ASN A 24 -9.32 -2.20 -18.31
C ASN A 24 -8.53 -2.66 -19.54
N ALA A 25 -7.46 -1.94 -19.91
CA ALA A 25 -6.59 -2.30 -21.01
C ALA A 25 -5.51 -3.34 -20.63
N GLY A 26 -5.56 -3.92 -19.43
CA GLY A 26 -4.52 -4.84 -18.94
C GLY A 26 -3.23 -4.13 -18.54
N GLY A 27 -3.33 -2.87 -18.09
CA GLY A 27 -2.19 -2.06 -17.68
C GLY A 27 -1.39 -2.67 -16.53
N ALA A 28 -2.05 -3.42 -15.62
CA ALA A 28 -1.38 -4.11 -14.53
C ALA A 28 -0.47 -5.24 -15.06
N GLU A 29 -0.96 -6.07 -15.98
CA GLU A 29 -0.18 -7.13 -16.63
C GLU A 29 0.98 -6.55 -17.44
N ALA A 30 0.75 -5.45 -18.16
CA ALA A 30 1.79 -4.75 -18.92
C ALA A 30 2.91 -4.20 -18.01
N VAL A 31 2.54 -3.62 -16.87
CA VAL A 31 3.50 -3.12 -15.87
C VAL A 31 4.28 -4.27 -15.24
N VAL A 32 3.62 -5.36 -14.85
CA VAL A 32 4.29 -6.54 -14.27
C VAL A 32 5.24 -7.19 -15.29
N ALA A 33 4.83 -7.31 -16.56
CA ALA A 33 5.68 -7.83 -17.63
C ALA A 33 6.92 -6.95 -17.86
N ALA A 34 6.75 -5.62 -17.85
CA ALA A 34 7.86 -4.68 -17.98
C ALA A 34 8.81 -4.72 -16.78
N MET A 35 8.28 -4.82 -15.55
CA MET A 35 9.08 -5.00 -14.34
C MET A 35 9.84 -6.34 -14.37
N GLY A 36 9.24 -7.42 -14.89
CA GLY A 36 9.90 -8.71 -15.05
C GLY A 36 11.04 -8.69 -16.08
N ALA A 37 10.82 -8.03 -17.22
CA ALA A 37 11.83 -7.87 -18.27
C ALA A 37 12.99 -6.95 -17.86
N HIS A 38 12.74 -6.01 -16.95
CA HIS A 38 13.70 -5.01 -16.48
C HIS A 38 13.91 -5.08 -14.96
N ALA A 39 14.05 -6.29 -14.41
CA ALA A 39 14.18 -6.53 -12.97
C ALA A 39 15.36 -5.78 -12.30
N ALA A 40 16.43 -5.51 -13.05
CA ALA A 40 17.61 -4.80 -12.56
C ALA A 40 17.56 -3.27 -12.77
N ASP A 41 16.56 -2.75 -13.49
CA ASP A 41 16.43 -1.31 -13.77
C ASP A 41 15.57 -0.67 -12.68
N VAL A 42 16.23 0.06 -11.77
CA VAL A 42 15.61 0.64 -10.57
C VAL A 42 14.47 1.60 -10.92
N GLU A 43 14.62 2.40 -11.97
CA GLU A 43 13.59 3.35 -12.40
C GLU A 43 12.35 2.62 -12.92
N VAL A 44 12.53 1.54 -13.69
CA VAL A 44 11.40 0.73 -14.17
C VAL A 44 10.68 0.03 -13.02
N GLN A 45 11.40 -0.39 -11.99
CA GLN A 45 10.77 -0.93 -10.77
C GLN A 45 10.02 0.14 -10.01
N GLN A 46 10.55 1.37 -9.90
CA GLN A 46 9.89 2.50 -9.25
C GLN A 46 8.58 2.88 -9.93
N ASP A 47 8.66 3.16 -11.23
CA ASP A 47 7.49 3.55 -12.03
C ASP A 47 6.45 2.43 -12.03
N GLY A 48 6.89 1.18 -12.10
CA GLY A 48 6.01 0.03 -12.05
C GLY A 48 5.28 -0.13 -10.70
N CYS A 49 6.00 0.01 -9.58
CA CYS A 49 5.39 0.01 -8.25
C CYS A 49 4.38 1.16 -8.09
N GLY A 50 4.71 2.37 -8.56
CA GLY A 50 3.81 3.52 -8.52
C GLY A 50 2.55 3.31 -9.36
N ALA A 51 2.69 2.78 -10.57
CA ALA A 51 1.55 2.50 -11.44
C ALA A 51 0.61 1.44 -10.83
N LEU A 52 1.15 0.33 -10.33
CA LEU A 52 0.36 -0.72 -9.67
C LEU A 52 -0.33 -0.20 -8.40
N GLN A 53 0.34 0.66 -7.65
CA GLN A 53 -0.24 1.32 -6.48
C GLN A 53 -1.42 2.21 -6.84
N ASN A 54 -1.27 3.07 -7.85
CA ASN A 54 -2.35 3.95 -8.29
C ASN A 54 -3.57 3.17 -8.79
N MET A 55 -3.33 2.08 -9.52
CA MET A 55 -4.39 1.17 -9.97
C MET A 55 -5.09 0.48 -8.79
N ALA A 56 -4.33 -0.02 -7.80
CA ALA A 56 -4.89 -0.63 -6.60
C ALA A 56 -5.70 0.37 -5.76
N ALA A 57 -5.19 1.60 -5.60
CA ALA A 57 -5.85 2.66 -4.85
C ALA A 57 -7.16 3.10 -5.51
N ALA A 58 -7.17 3.27 -6.83
CA ALA A 58 -8.38 3.59 -7.59
C ALA A 58 -9.46 2.50 -7.44
N ALA A 59 -9.06 1.23 -7.54
CA ALA A 59 -9.98 0.11 -7.36
C ALA A 59 -10.55 0.06 -5.93
N MET A 60 -9.71 0.23 -4.90
CA MET A 60 -10.15 0.26 -3.51
C MET A 60 -11.06 1.46 -3.20
N GLY A 61 -10.78 2.65 -3.73
CA GLY A 61 -11.62 3.84 -3.52
C GLY A 61 -13.02 3.70 -4.12
N ARG A 62 -13.17 3.00 -5.24
CA ARG A 62 -14.47 2.79 -5.90
C ARG A 62 -15.31 1.70 -5.25
N HIS A 63 -14.67 0.73 -4.60
CA HIS A 63 -15.33 -0.44 -4.04
C HIS A 63 -15.09 -0.55 -2.53
N ILE A 64 -15.34 0.54 -1.80
CA ILE A 64 -15.17 0.59 -0.34
C ILE A 64 -15.97 -0.50 0.36
N ALA A 65 -17.15 -0.87 -0.15
CA ALA A 65 -17.98 -1.93 0.45
C ALA A 65 -17.54 -3.36 0.10
N ASP A 66 -16.68 -3.56 -0.92
CA ASP A 66 -16.21 -4.89 -1.31
C ASP A 66 -15.01 -5.32 -0.45
N LEU A 67 -15.31 -5.99 0.66
CA LEU A 67 -14.32 -6.50 1.59
C LEU A 67 -13.24 -7.36 0.92
N LYS A 68 -13.59 -8.15 -0.11
CA LYS A 68 -12.64 -9.03 -0.78
C LYS A 68 -11.65 -8.20 -1.60
N LEU A 69 -12.15 -7.18 -2.31
CA LEU A 69 -11.29 -6.26 -3.05
C LEU A 69 -10.39 -5.46 -2.10
N GLN A 70 -10.91 -4.96 -0.98
CA GLN A 70 -10.12 -4.25 0.02
C GLN A 70 -8.99 -5.13 0.58
N ARG A 71 -9.30 -6.40 0.91
CA ARG A 71 -8.29 -7.36 1.40
C ARG A 71 -7.20 -7.62 0.36
N SER A 72 -7.59 -7.89 -0.88
CA SER A 72 -6.63 -8.09 -1.97
C SER A 72 -5.79 -6.84 -2.25
N GLY A 73 -6.40 -5.65 -2.19
CA GLY A 73 -5.70 -4.38 -2.34
C GLY A 73 -4.68 -4.15 -1.24
N CYS A 74 -5.05 -4.26 0.04
CA CYS A 74 -4.10 -4.12 1.15
C CYS A 74 -2.97 -5.17 1.10
N GLY A 75 -3.27 -6.42 0.73
CA GLY A 75 -2.25 -7.46 0.56
C GLY A 75 -1.27 -7.14 -0.58
N ALA A 76 -1.76 -6.60 -1.70
CA ALA A 76 -0.90 -6.14 -2.79
C ALA A 76 0.02 -4.99 -2.33
N GLN A 77 -0.54 -4.02 -1.61
CA GLN A 77 0.22 -2.89 -1.07
C GLN A 77 1.29 -3.32 -0.07
N GLN A 78 0.98 -4.30 0.79
CA GLN A 78 1.95 -4.88 1.71
C GLN A 78 3.12 -5.53 0.96
N ASN A 79 2.83 -6.30 -0.09
CA ASN A 79 3.85 -6.97 -0.89
C ASN A 79 4.71 -5.98 -1.69
N MET A 80 4.11 -4.92 -2.24
CA MET A 80 4.86 -3.86 -2.92
C MET A 80 5.77 -3.11 -1.94
N ALA A 81 5.31 -2.86 -0.71
CA ALA A 81 6.11 -2.21 0.32
C ALA A 81 7.22 -3.10 0.92
N LEU A 82 7.26 -4.41 0.63
CA LEU A 82 8.42 -5.28 0.93
C LEU A 82 9.60 -5.08 -0.03
N GLY A 83 9.40 -4.34 -1.13
CA GLY A 83 10.41 -4.07 -2.15
C GLY A 83 11.53 -3.13 -1.67
N SER A 84 12.32 -2.65 -2.63
CA SER A 84 13.38 -1.66 -2.39
C SER A 84 12.82 -0.36 -1.78
N ASP A 85 13.66 0.43 -1.11
CA ASP A 85 13.24 1.72 -0.54
C ASP A 85 12.66 2.68 -1.60
N ALA A 86 13.15 2.53 -2.83
CA ALA A 86 12.62 3.16 -4.03
C ALA A 86 11.14 2.79 -4.30
N CYS A 87 10.78 1.51 -4.23
CA CYS A 87 9.40 1.04 -4.39
C CYS A 87 8.52 1.47 -3.20
N LYS A 88 9.07 1.48 -1.97
CA LYS A 88 8.37 2.02 -0.79
C LYS A 88 8.02 3.50 -0.95
N GLN A 89 8.97 4.31 -1.43
CA GLN A 89 8.76 5.74 -1.67
C GLN A 89 7.70 5.95 -2.76
N ALA A 90 7.75 5.20 -3.86
CA ALA A 90 6.72 5.27 -4.91
C ALA A 90 5.31 4.93 -4.38
N VAL A 91 5.21 3.93 -3.49
CA VAL A 91 3.93 3.56 -2.85
C VAL A 91 3.40 4.68 -1.95
N VAL A 92 4.30 5.38 -1.24
CA VAL A 92 3.96 6.52 -0.40
C VAL A 92 3.52 7.72 -1.24
N ASP A 93 4.29 8.07 -2.27
CA ASP A 93 4.02 9.23 -3.15
C ASP A 93 2.69 9.07 -3.91
N ALA A 94 2.31 7.83 -4.22
CA ALA A 94 1.02 7.47 -4.80
C ALA A 94 -0.16 7.44 -3.79
N GLY A 95 0.04 7.94 -2.56
CA GLY A 95 -1.03 8.06 -1.56
C GLY A 95 -1.41 6.76 -0.85
N GLY A 96 -0.56 5.71 -0.94
CA GLY A 96 -0.84 4.41 -0.33
C GLY A 96 -1.18 4.43 1.17
N PRO A 97 -0.50 5.22 2.02
CA PRO A 97 -0.85 5.32 3.43
C PRO A 97 -2.30 5.74 3.67
N ALA A 98 -2.80 6.74 2.94
CA ALA A 98 -4.16 7.24 3.09
C ALA A 98 -5.20 6.19 2.67
N THR A 99 -4.95 5.47 1.56
CA THR A 99 -5.84 4.39 1.10
C THR A 99 -5.92 3.24 2.12
N VAL A 100 -4.78 2.83 2.68
CA VAL A 100 -4.74 1.76 3.68
C VAL A 100 -5.50 2.18 4.94
N VAL A 101 -5.29 3.40 5.43
CA VAL A 101 -6.00 3.94 6.60
C VAL A 101 -7.51 4.00 6.36
N ALA A 102 -7.95 4.46 5.20
CA ALA A 102 -9.36 4.49 4.84
C ALA A 102 -9.98 3.09 4.80
N SER A 103 -9.27 2.11 4.22
CA SER A 103 -9.70 0.71 4.13
C SER A 103 -9.83 0.08 5.52
N MET A 104 -8.84 0.32 6.38
CA MET A 104 -8.86 -0.14 7.78
C MET A 104 -10.00 0.50 8.59
N GLY A 105 -10.30 1.78 8.35
CA GLY A 105 -11.43 2.46 8.99
C GLY A 105 -12.80 1.92 8.53
N GLY A 106 -12.95 1.64 7.23
CA GLY A 106 -14.19 1.11 6.66
C GLY A 106 -14.52 -0.32 7.10
N HIS A 107 -13.50 -1.12 7.43
CA HIS A 107 -13.65 -2.52 7.83
C HIS A 107 -12.85 -2.82 9.10
N ALA A 108 -13.14 -2.07 10.16
CA ALA A 108 -12.46 -2.17 11.45
C ALA A 108 -12.53 -3.57 12.09
N THR A 109 -13.51 -4.39 11.69
CA THR A 109 -13.79 -5.70 12.30
C THR A 109 -13.17 -6.88 11.57
N ASP A 110 -12.66 -6.71 10.34
CA ASP A 110 -12.03 -7.79 9.58
C ASP A 110 -10.56 -7.95 9.98
N VAL A 111 -10.28 -9.03 10.71
CA VAL A 111 -8.95 -9.34 11.27
C VAL A 111 -7.86 -9.42 10.20
N GLN A 112 -8.17 -9.93 9.01
CA GLN A 112 -7.18 -10.09 7.96
C GLN A 112 -6.85 -8.76 7.30
N LEU A 113 -7.86 -7.93 6.99
CA LEU A 113 -7.66 -6.60 6.44
C LEU A 113 -6.88 -5.72 7.43
N GLN A 114 -7.22 -5.76 8.72
CA GLN A 114 -6.48 -5.02 9.74
C GLN A 114 -5.01 -5.45 9.78
N ARG A 115 -4.76 -6.77 9.69
CA ARG A 115 -3.40 -7.32 9.67
C ARG A 115 -2.62 -6.91 8.42
N ASP A 116 -3.22 -7.03 7.24
CA ASP A 116 -2.56 -6.74 5.96
C ASP A 116 -2.32 -5.22 5.84
N GLY A 117 -3.28 -4.39 6.24
CA GLY A 117 -3.14 -2.94 6.31
C GLY A 117 -2.05 -2.49 7.28
N CYS A 118 -2.00 -3.08 8.48
CA CYS A 118 -0.92 -2.81 9.43
C CYS A 118 0.46 -3.22 8.90
N GLY A 119 0.53 -4.34 8.17
CA GLY A 119 1.75 -4.79 7.50
C GLY A 119 2.19 -3.82 6.40
N ALA A 120 1.25 -3.31 5.61
CA ALA A 120 1.50 -2.32 4.58
C ALA A 120 2.05 -1.01 5.19
N LEU A 121 1.41 -0.45 6.22
CA LEU A 121 1.86 0.78 6.89
C LEU A 121 3.25 0.62 7.53
N GLN A 122 3.52 -0.53 8.17
CA GLN A 122 4.83 -0.83 8.72
C GLN A 122 5.92 -0.87 7.65
N ASN A 123 5.65 -1.55 6.54
CA ASN A 123 6.61 -1.69 5.45
C ASN A 123 6.88 -0.33 4.78
N MET A 124 5.86 0.51 4.61
CA MET A 124 6.01 1.88 4.13
C MET A 124 6.85 2.72 5.10
N ALA A 125 6.57 2.64 6.41
CA ALA A 125 7.33 3.35 7.44
C ALA A 125 8.76 2.82 7.65
N ALA A 126 9.09 1.63 7.15
CA ALA A 126 10.45 1.08 7.15
C ALA A 126 11.34 1.66 6.04
N GLY A 127 10.81 2.57 5.21
CA GLY A 127 11.58 3.33 4.22
C GLY A 127 12.27 4.57 4.80
N SER A 128 12.31 5.65 4.02
CA SER A 128 12.91 6.94 4.38
C SER A 128 12.16 7.63 5.53
N ASP A 129 12.76 8.65 6.15
CA ASP A 129 12.06 9.47 7.14
C ASP A 129 10.87 10.24 6.54
N ALA A 130 10.93 10.56 5.25
CA ALA A 130 9.79 11.11 4.51
C ALA A 130 8.64 10.10 4.43
N CYS A 131 8.93 8.82 4.14
CA CYS A 131 7.93 7.75 4.16
C CYS A 131 7.28 7.59 5.55
N LYS A 132 8.08 7.64 6.61
CA LYS A 132 7.56 7.61 7.99
C LYS A 132 6.62 8.77 8.26
N GLN A 133 7.02 9.99 7.89
CA GLN A 133 6.21 11.18 8.11
C GLN A 133 4.89 11.10 7.32
N ALA A 134 4.92 10.64 6.07
CA ALA A 134 3.71 10.46 5.28
C ALA A 134 2.73 9.44 5.91
N VAL A 135 3.24 8.35 6.50
CA VAL A 135 2.42 7.39 7.26
C VAL A 135 1.81 8.03 8.51
N VAL A 136 2.55 8.89 9.21
CA VAL A 136 2.03 9.67 10.35
C VAL A 136 0.92 10.61 9.89
N ASP A 137 1.18 11.40 8.84
CA ASP A 137 0.27 12.43 8.33
C ASP A 137 -1.04 11.85 7.79
N ALA A 138 -0.99 10.63 7.22
CA ALA A 138 -2.17 9.89 6.80
C ALA A 138 -3.01 9.30 7.96
N GLY A 139 -2.56 9.44 9.21
CA GLY A 139 -3.24 8.84 10.37
C GLY A 139 -2.92 7.36 10.58
N GLY A 140 -1.80 6.85 10.04
CA GLY A 140 -1.39 5.45 10.22
C GLY A 140 -1.20 5.06 11.69
N ALA A 141 -0.72 6.00 12.51
CA ALA A 141 -0.55 5.82 13.96
C ALA A 141 -1.86 5.41 14.66
N THR A 142 -2.92 6.18 14.39
CA THR A 142 -4.22 6.03 15.03
C THR A 142 -4.95 4.82 14.47
N ALA A 143 -4.82 4.54 13.16
CA ALA A 143 -5.35 3.33 12.54
C ALA A 143 -4.74 2.05 13.14
N VAL A 144 -3.41 2.00 13.30
CA VAL A 144 -2.73 0.85 13.91
C VAL A 144 -3.11 0.73 15.39
N ALA A 145 -3.22 1.84 16.13
CA ALA A 145 -3.68 1.83 17.52
C ALA A 145 -5.11 1.31 17.67
N ALA A 146 -6.02 1.74 16.79
CA ALA A 146 -7.40 1.26 16.76
C ALA A 146 -7.46 -0.24 16.43
N ALA A 147 -6.69 -0.69 15.43
CA ALA A 147 -6.58 -2.11 15.09
C ALA A 147 -6.06 -2.95 16.27
N MET A 148 -5.07 -2.45 17.01
CA MET A 148 -4.55 -3.09 18.22
C MET A 148 -5.56 -3.15 19.36
N GLY A 149 -6.38 -2.10 19.53
CA GLY A 149 -7.44 -2.05 20.53
C GLY A 149 -8.61 -2.99 20.21
N TRP A 150 -8.88 -3.21 18.92
CA TRP A 150 -9.98 -4.05 18.46
C TRP A 150 -9.62 -5.54 18.32
N LEU A 151 -8.34 -5.89 18.10
CA LEU A 151 -7.83 -7.27 18.08
C LEU A 151 -7.94 -7.88 19.50
N PRO A 152 -9.03 -8.59 19.85
CA PRO A 152 -9.21 -9.07 21.21
C PRO A 152 -8.34 -10.31 21.36
N ALA A 153 -7.27 -10.25 22.15
CA ALA A 153 -6.55 -11.38 22.74
C ALA A 153 -6.08 -12.55 21.81
N ALA A 154 -6.22 -12.46 20.49
CA ALA A 154 -5.97 -13.57 19.58
C ALA A 154 -4.49 -13.67 19.20
N THR A 155 -3.83 -14.61 19.90
CA THR A 155 -2.57 -15.30 19.60
C THR A 155 -1.24 -14.61 19.97
N ARG A 156 -0.32 -15.41 20.52
CA ARG A 156 1.11 -15.04 20.71
C ARG A 156 1.82 -14.70 19.38
N ALA A 157 1.24 -15.09 18.25
CA ALA A 157 1.76 -14.85 16.91
C ALA A 157 1.69 -13.37 16.52
N SER A 158 0.58 -12.68 16.81
CA SER A 158 0.42 -11.23 16.54
C SER A 158 1.42 -10.42 17.37
N ARG A 159 1.55 -10.69 18.68
CA ARG A 159 2.56 -10.07 19.56
C ARG A 159 4.00 -10.27 19.09
N ARG A 160 4.36 -11.48 18.63
CA ARG A 160 5.69 -11.76 18.05
C ARG A 160 5.94 -10.99 16.76
N TRP A 161 4.91 -10.82 15.95
CA TRP A 161 4.96 -10.04 14.71
C TRP A 161 5.23 -8.56 15.01
N TRP A 162 4.48 -7.95 15.93
CA TRP A 162 4.68 -6.55 16.36
C TRP A 162 6.05 -6.28 17.01
N THR A 163 6.63 -7.27 17.70
CA THR A 163 7.99 -7.14 18.25
C THR A 163 9.11 -7.25 17.21
N ARG A 164 8.86 -7.94 16.09
CA ARG A 164 9.78 -8.03 14.93
C ARG A 164 9.62 -6.82 13.99
N ALA A 165 8.41 -6.28 13.90
CA ALA A 165 8.01 -5.13 13.11
C ALA A 165 8.65 -3.77 13.46
N GLY A 166 9.51 -3.67 14.49
CA GLY A 166 10.13 -2.40 14.87
C GLY A 166 9.20 -1.32 15.46
N LEU A 167 7.90 -1.61 15.62
CA LEU A 167 6.86 -0.67 16.09
C LEU A 167 6.97 -0.27 17.58
N ARG A 168 8.06 -0.64 18.29
CA ARG A 168 8.33 -0.20 19.66
C ARG A 168 8.53 1.32 19.77
N LEU A 169 8.93 1.97 18.67
CA LEU A 169 9.12 3.43 18.60
C LEU A 169 7.80 4.20 18.67
N TRP A 170 6.68 3.60 18.25
CA TRP A 170 5.35 4.23 18.28
C TRP A 170 4.68 4.15 19.66
N TRP A 171 5.28 3.43 20.60
CA TRP A 171 4.81 3.32 21.99
C TRP A 171 5.40 4.39 22.91
N ARG A 172 6.31 5.23 22.38
CA ARG A 172 6.96 6.31 23.12
C ARG A 172 6.86 7.63 22.34
N ARG A 173 5.65 8.14 22.20
CA ARG A 173 5.38 9.57 22.08
C ARG A 173 4.01 9.87 22.67
#